data_AF-A0A161HJX4-F1
#
_entry.id   AF-A0A161HJX4-F1
#
_cell.length_a   1.000
_cell.length_b   1.000
_cell.length_c   1.000
_cell.angle_alpha   90.00
_cell.angle_beta   90.00
_cell.angle_gamma   90.00
#
_symmetry.space_group_name_H-M   'P 1'
#
loop_
_entity.id
_entity.type
_entity.pdbx_description
1 polymer ?
#
loop_
_entity_poly.entity_id
_entity_poly.type
_entity_poly.pdbx_seq_one_letter_code
_entity_poly.pdbx_strand_id
1 'polypeptide(L)'
;MSMRTWGQNLLKAVTNNAVSSLTSKRFINIAARKATPANYVLATYRAFPSLEPIRFQPVSKDLLGLPVRRDILWQAAVYERDAARVGSREILGRGDMGYSKKKLLPQKGSGKARQGDRGSPIRHDGGRAFGRAPGHDYSTELPKQVYAKAIRTALSYQYQQGHLLIVDDVADFVTGHENAGKLFMSEHGLVGKSVTFIVDNFRNNLNDATVKQRRVEIVSKEGVTVQDILKPQRLIIESRALMYLAQEYQPVSALNAISPKPIETAA
;
A
#
# COMPACT_ATOMS: atom_id res chain seq x y z
N MET A 1 69.37 -51.00 -23.89
CA MET A 1 70.26 -50.01 -23.26
C MET A 1 70.12 -48.68 -23.99
N SER A 2 70.02 -47.61 -23.19
CA SER A 2 69.82 -46.20 -23.55
C SER A 2 70.63 -45.70 -24.74
N MET A 3 70.02 -44.84 -25.56
CA MET A 3 70.53 -43.49 -25.92
C MET A 3 69.71 -42.92 -27.06
N ARG A 4 69.04 -41.78 -26.82
CA ARG A 4 68.85 -40.63 -27.74
C ARG A 4 67.87 -39.64 -27.12
N THR A 5 68.37 -38.90 -26.15
CA THR A 5 68.00 -37.50 -25.96
C THR A 5 68.60 -36.71 -27.12
N TRP A 6 67.78 -35.94 -27.83
CA TRP A 6 68.09 -34.72 -28.58
C TRP A 6 66.97 -34.52 -29.63
N GLY A 7 66.16 -33.47 -29.45
CA GLY A 7 65.22 -33.04 -30.50
C GLY A 7 63.77 -32.78 -30.10
N GLN A 8 63.43 -32.46 -28.84
CA GLN A 8 62.06 -32.03 -28.48
C GLN A 8 61.93 -30.61 -27.90
N ASN A 9 63.01 -29.82 -27.85
CA ASN A 9 62.99 -28.50 -27.23
C ASN A 9 62.94 -27.30 -28.21
N LEU A 10 62.60 -27.49 -29.48
CA LEU A 10 62.49 -26.39 -30.46
C LEU A 10 61.12 -26.21 -31.11
N LEU A 11 60.10 -27.01 -30.73
CA LEU A 11 58.74 -26.89 -31.25
C LEU A 11 57.69 -26.47 -30.21
N LYS A 12 58.08 -26.16 -28.97
CA LYS A 12 57.17 -25.68 -27.91
C LYS A 12 57.27 -24.18 -27.60
N ALA A 13 58.20 -23.45 -28.22
CA ALA A 13 58.43 -22.03 -27.93
C ALA A 13 57.77 -21.05 -28.91
N VAL A 14 57.20 -21.52 -30.04
CA VAL A 14 56.69 -20.62 -31.10
C VAL A 14 55.17 -20.60 -31.23
N THR A 15 54.44 -21.57 -30.66
CA THR A 15 52.97 -21.63 -30.83
C THR A 15 52.15 -21.06 -29.67
N ASN A 16 52.77 -20.59 -28.58
CA ASN A 16 52.04 -20.11 -27.40
C ASN A 16 52.00 -18.58 -27.23
N ASN A 17 52.71 -17.80 -28.05
CA ASN A 17 52.74 -16.34 -27.93
C ASN A 17 51.93 -15.57 -28.98
N ALA A 18 51.27 -16.24 -29.93
CA ALA A 18 50.49 -15.58 -30.99
C ALA A 18 48.96 -15.70 -30.84
N VAL A 19 48.47 -16.49 -29.87
CA VAL A 19 47.02 -16.69 -29.65
C VAL A 19 46.51 -15.95 -28.40
N SER A 20 47.39 -15.46 -27.53
CA SER A 20 46.99 -14.71 -26.31
C SER A 20 46.66 -13.23 -26.55
N SER A 21 46.94 -12.68 -27.74
CA SER A 21 46.74 -11.25 -28.05
C SER A 21 45.45 -10.91 -28.81
N LEU A 22 44.64 -11.90 -29.19
CA LEU A 22 43.40 -11.69 -29.97
C LEU A 22 42.11 -12.18 -29.27
N THR A 23 42.21 -12.71 -28.05
CA THR A 23 41.06 -13.10 -27.22
C THR A 23 40.99 -12.36 -25.89
N SER A 24 41.51 -11.14 -25.81
CA SER A 24 40.90 -10.17 -24.91
C SER A 24 39.65 -9.65 -25.61
N LYS A 25 38.59 -10.47 -25.62
CA LYS A 25 37.23 -9.93 -25.75
C LYS A 25 37.21 -8.81 -24.73
N ARG A 26 37.13 -7.57 -25.23
CA ARG A 26 36.81 -6.41 -24.41
C ARG A 26 35.49 -6.75 -23.73
N PHE A 27 35.57 -7.38 -22.56
CA PHE A 27 34.55 -7.24 -21.55
C PHE A 27 34.60 -5.75 -21.28
N ILE A 28 33.78 -5.00 -22.01
CA ILE A 28 33.44 -3.63 -21.66
C ILE A 28 33.10 -3.74 -20.18
N ASN A 29 33.88 -3.07 -19.36
CA ASN A 29 33.76 -3.13 -17.91
C ASN A 29 32.41 -2.47 -17.58
N ILE A 30 31.31 -3.21 -17.71
CA ILE A 30 29.93 -2.72 -17.56
C ILE A 30 29.76 -2.11 -16.16
N ALA A 31 30.51 -2.62 -15.18
CA ALA A 31 30.60 -2.10 -13.82
C ALA A 31 31.03 -0.62 -13.75
N ALA A 32 31.92 -0.16 -14.65
CA ALA A 32 32.40 1.23 -14.67
C ALA A 32 31.37 2.24 -15.22
N ARG A 33 30.26 1.77 -15.81
CA ARG A 33 29.15 2.59 -16.32
C ARG A 33 27.90 2.51 -15.45
N LYS A 34 28.00 2.04 -14.21
CA LYS A 34 26.84 1.97 -13.29
C LYS A 34 26.50 3.37 -12.77
N ALA A 35 25.45 3.98 -13.32
CA ALA A 35 24.91 5.22 -12.80
C ALA A 35 24.35 5.03 -11.38
N THR A 36 24.68 5.95 -10.48
CA THR A 36 24.09 6.00 -9.14
C THR A 36 22.71 6.67 -9.21
N PRO A 37 21.65 6.07 -8.65
CA PRO A 37 20.35 6.72 -8.63
C PRO A 37 20.36 7.92 -7.69
N ALA A 38 19.52 8.92 -7.96
CA ALA A 38 19.30 10.02 -7.02
C ALA A 38 18.72 9.47 -5.70
N ASN A 39 19.21 9.98 -4.57
CA ASN A 39 18.79 9.55 -3.23
C ASN A 39 17.69 10.44 -2.63
N TYR A 40 17.60 11.70 -3.05
CA TYR A 40 16.70 12.68 -2.48
C TYR A 40 15.84 13.37 -3.54
N VAL A 41 14.68 13.83 -3.10
CA VAL A 41 13.72 14.63 -3.86
C VAL A 41 13.40 15.87 -3.03
N LEU A 42 13.30 17.03 -3.66
CA LEU A 42 13.01 18.29 -2.97
C LEU A 42 11.51 18.43 -2.74
N ALA A 43 11.07 18.50 -1.48
CA ALA A 43 9.69 18.75 -1.14
C ALA A 43 9.52 20.19 -0.61
N THR A 44 8.46 20.87 -1.04
CA THR A 44 8.15 22.24 -0.59
C THR A 44 7.30 22.19 0.67
N TYR A 45 7.75 22.85 1.72
CA TYR A 45 7.06 22.98 2.99
C TYR A 45 6.35 24.32 3.00
N ARG A 46 5.07 24.31 3.39
CA ARG A 46 4.16 25.44 3.26
C ARG A 46 3.63 25.89 4.62
N ALA A 47 3.31 27.17 4.71
CA ALA A 47 2.56 27.72 5.83
C ALA A 47 1.10 27.27 5.75
N PHE A 48 0.45 27.11 6.89
CA PHE A 48 -1.01 26.97 6.97
C PHE A 48 -1.54 28.18 7.78
N PRO A 49 -2.62 28.86 7.36
CA PRO A 49 -3.58 28.52 6.29
C PRO A 49 -3.25 29.00 4.86
N SER A 50 -2.25 29.85 4.64
CA SER A 50 -2.02 30.51 3.34
C SER A 50 -1.41 29.62 2.25
N LEU A 51 -0.87 28.44 2.59
CA LEU A 51 -0.17 27.52 1.68
C LEU A 51 1.04 28.13 0.94
N GLU A 52 1.58 29.23 1.45
CA GLU A 52 2.78 29.87 0.92
C GLU A 52 4.03 29.01 1.15
N PRO A 53 4.95 28.91 0.19
CA PRO A 53 6.17 28.13 0.34
C PRO A 53 7.13 28.80 1.34
N ILE A 54 7.49 28.09 2.40
CA ILE A 54 8.45 28.55 3.42
C ILE A 54 9.86 28.10 3.06
N ARG A 55 10.03 26.80 2.84
CA ARG A 55 11.34 26.19 2.58
C ARG A 55 11.26 24.95 1.69
N PHE A 56 12.40 24.60 1.12
CA PHE A 56 12.59 23.31 0.46
C PHE A 56 13.37 22.38 1.37
N GLN A 57 12.88 21.15 1.53
CA GLN A 57 13.54 20.11 2.31
C GLN A 57 13.86 18.91 1.40
N PRO A 58 15.10 18.39 1.42
CA PRO A 58 15.40 17.12 0.78
C PRO A 58 14.74 15.98 1.56
N VAL A 59 13.90 15.20 0.88
CA VAL A 59 13.23 14.01 1.39
C VAL A 59 13.75 12.78 0.65
N SER A 60 13.84 11.63 1.32
CA SER A 60 14.30 10.40 0.68
C SER A 60 13.45 10.04 -0.54
N LYS A 61 14.11 9.63 -1.62
CA LYS A 61 13.46 9.13 -2.84
C LYS A 61 12.57 7.92 -2.55
N ASP A 62 12.92 7.11 -1.55
CA ASP A 62 12.12 5.94 -1.19
C ASP A 62 10.74 6.29 -0.61
N LEU A 63 10.53 7.54 -0.17
CA LEU A 63 9.27 8.01 0.37
C LEU A 63 8.40 8.70 -0.69
N LEU A 64 8.97 9.65 -1.43
CA LEU A 64 8.23 10.53 -2.36
C LEU A 64 8.62 10.36 -3.84
N GLY A 65 9.62 9.54 -4.15
CA GLY A 65 10.20 9.39 -5.49
C GLY A 65 10.21 7.96 -6.02
N LEU A 66 9.35 7.07 -5.51
CA LEU A 66 9.22 5.72 -6.01
C LEU A 66 8.49 5.67 -7.37
N PRO A 67 8.82 4.70 -8.23
CA PRO A 67 8.05 4.46 -9.45
C PRO A 67 6.66 3.93 -9.09
N VAL A 68 5.64 4.44 -9.78
CA VAL A 68 4.25 4.09 -9.52
C VAL A 68 3.97 2.64 -9.95
N ARG A 69 3.64 1.80 -8.97
CA ARG A 69 3.31 0.37 -9.17
C ARG A 69 1.83 0.12 -8.88
N ARG A 70 1.03 0.06 -9.95
CA ARG A 70 -0.43 -0.11 -9.88
C ARG A 70 -0.85 -1.44 -9.26
N ASP A 71 -0.07 -2.48 -9.49
CA ASP A 71 -0.27 -3.83 -8.93
C ASP A 71 -0.24 -3.82 -7.40
N ILE A 72 0.77 -3.18 -6.81
CA ILE A 72 0.92 -3.07 -5.35
C ILE A 72 -0.18 -2.19 -4.76
N LEU A 73 -0.48 -1.06 -5.41
CA LEU A 73 -1.55 -0.16 -4.97
C LEU A 73 -2.91 -0.87 -4.99
N TRP A 74 -3.19 -1.67 -6.03
CA TRP A 74 -4.41 -2.46 -6.13
C TRP A 74 -4.50 -3.52 -5.02
N GLN A 75 -3.42 -4.25 -4.75
CA GLN A 75 -3.40 -5.24 -3.67
C GLN A 75 -3.72 -4.62 -2.30
N ALA A 76 -3.10 -3.48 -1.98
CA ALA A 76 -3.36 -2.78 -0.73
C ALA A 76 -4.80 -2.23 -0.65
N ALA A 77 -5.30 -1.65 -1.74
CA ALA A 77 -6.68 -1.15 -1.78
C ALA A 77 -7.70 -2.27 -1.62
N VAL A 78 -7.50 -3.44 -2.24
CA VAL A 78 -8.39 -4.59 -2.08
C VAL A 78 -8.34 -5.12 -0.65
N TYR A 79 -7.13 -5.29 -0.10
CA TYR A 79 -6.90 -5.70 1.29
C TYR A 79 -7.68 -4.82 2.29
N GLU A 80 -7.56 -3.50 2.17
CA GLU A 80 -8.29 -2.55 3.02
C GLU A 80 -9.80 -2.64 2.83
N ARG A 81 -10.27 -2.75 1.57
CA ARG A 81 -11.71 -2.85 1.28
C ARG A 81 -12.33 -4.14 1.81
N ASP A 82 -11.57 -5.22 1.81
CA ASP A 82 -11.99 -6.51 2.32
C ASP A 82 -12.07 -6.49 3.85
N ALA A 83 -11.07 -5.91 4.53
CA ALA A 83 -11.08 -5.67 5.97
C ALA A 83 -12.21 -4.72 6.43
N ALA A 84 -12.56 -3.72 5.61
CA ALA A 84 -13.62 -2.76 5.91
C ALA A 84 -15.06 -3.32 5.79
N ARG A 85 -15.25 -4.56 5.32
CA ARG A 85 -16.59 -5.14 5.18
C ARG A 85 -17.16 -5.57 6.53
N VAL A 86 -18.42 -5.23 6.77
CA VAL A 86 -19.14 -5.60 8.00
C VAL A 86 -19.61 -7.07 7.99
N GLY A 87 -19.93 -7.62 6.83
CA GLY A 87 -20.37 -9.03 6.72
C GLY A 87 -21.69 -9.39 7.42
N SER A 88 -22.60 -8.43 7.60
CA SER A 88 -23.90 -8.59 8.28
C SER A 88 -24.97 -9.34 7.48
N ARG A 89 -24.65 -9.87 6.29
CA ARG A 89 -25.63 -10.52 5.44
C ARG A 89 -26.02 -11.88 5.99
N GLU A 90 -27.22 -11.96 6.54
CA GLU A 90 -27.85 -13.19 6.99
C GLU A 90 -28.86 -13.71 5.96
N ILE A 91 -28.79 -15.01 5.69
CA ILE A 91 -29.77 -15.74 4.91
C ILE A 91 -30.05 -17.05 5.65
N LEU A 92 -31.29 -17.19 6.13
CA LEU A 92 -31.72 -18.35 6.88
C LEU A 92 -31.62 -19.63 6.04
N GLY A 93 -30.87 -20.60 6.54
CA GLY A 93 -30.84 -21.95 6.02
C GLY A 93 -32.05 -22.74 6.50
N ARG A 94 -32.26 -23.95 5.95
CA ARG A 94 -33.37 -24.82 6.35
C ARG A 94 -33.42 -25.15 7.86
N GLY A 95 -32.27 -25.09 8.54
CA GLY A 95 -32.13 -25.38 9.97
C GLY A 95 -32.49 -24.20 10.87
N ASP A 96 -32.37 -22.98 10.35
CA ASP A 96 -32.62 -21.73 11.07
C ASP A 96 -34.07 -21.27 10.93
N MET A 97 -34.78 -21.80 9.92
CA MET A 97 -36.21 -21.56 9.74
C MET A 97 -37.02 -22.19 10.88
N GLY A 98 -37.97 -21.43 11.44
CA GLY A 98 -38.84 -21.85 12.55
C GLY A 98 -39.90 -22.90 12.22
N TYR A 99 -39.70 -23.72 11.19
CA TYR A 99 -40.65 -24.77 10.81
C TYR A 99 -40.43 -26.09 11.56
N SER A 100 -41.50 -26.87 11.69
CA SER A 100 -41.40 -28.23 12.22
C SER A 100 -40.54 -29.13 11.31
N LYS A 101 -39.70 -29.96 11.93
CA LYS A 101 -38.91 -31.02 11.28
C LYS A 101 -39.75 -32.27 10.93
N LYS A 102 -41.06 -32.25 11.23
CA LYS A 102 -41.98 -33.35 10.89
C LYS A 102 -42.10 -33.50 9.39
N LYS A 103 -42.08 -34.75 8.93
CA LYS A 103 -42.36 -35.11 7.54
C LYS A 103 -43.80 -34.75 7.17
N LEU A 104 -43.98 -34.04 6.06
CA LEU A 104 -45.28 -33.50 5.64
C LEU A 104 -46.23 -34.55 5.07
N LEU A 105 -45.69 -35.53 4.36
CA LEU A 105 -46.44 -36.59 3.69
C LEU A 105 -45.80 -37.94 4.00
N PRO A 106 -46.59 -39.04 4.02
CA PRO A 106 -46.02 -40.38 4.14
C PRO A 106 -45.07 -40.68 2.98
N GLN A 107 -44.14 -41.62 3.19
CA GLN A 107 -43.11 -41.96 2.20
C GLN A 107 -43.68 -42.50 0.88
N LYS A 108 -44.86 -43.12 0.93
CA LYS A 108 -45.62 -43.72 -0.18
C LYS A 108 -47.13 -43.58 0.10
N GLY A 109 -47.95 -43.84 -0.91
CA GLY A 109 -49.42 -43.86 -0.77
C GLY A 109 -50.12 -42.50 -0.90
N SER A 110 -49.39 -41.42 -1.20
CA SER A 110 -49.96 -40.06 -1.30
C SER A 110 -50.28 -39.59 -2.73
N GLY A 111 -49.85 -40.32 -3.77
CA GLY A 111 -49.99 -39.92 -5.17
C GLY A 111 -49.22 -38.64 -5.57
N LYS A 112 -48.40 -38.08 -4.67
CA LYS A 112 -47.63 -36.85 -4.86
C LYS A 112 -46.12 -37.11 -4.81
N ALA A 113 -45.32 -36.16 -5.30
CA ALA A 113 -43.87 -36.19 -5.14
C ALA A 113 -43.49 -36.31 -3.66
N ARG A 114 -42.41 -37.03 -3.36
CA ARG A 114 -41.95 -37.25 -1.98
C ARG A 114 -41.54 -35.92 -1.34
N GLN A 115 -42.02 -35.67 -0.12
CA GLN A 115 -41.74 -34.46 0.64
C GLN A 115 -41.11 -34.82 1.98
N GLY A 116 -40.14 -34.01 2.41
CA GLY A 116 -39.56 -34.05 3.73
C GLY A 116 -40.29 -33.12 4.70
N ASP A 117 -39.50 -32.37 5.45
CA ASP A 117 -39.86 -31.23 6.29
C ASP A 117 -40.22 -29.97 5.48
N ARG A 118 -40.83 -29.00 6.16
CA ARG A 118 -41.26 -27.74 5.52
C ARG A 118 -40.11 -26.81 5.15
N GLY A 119 -38.98 -26.86 5.87
CA GLY A 119 -37.83 -25.98 5.64
C GLY A 119 -37.00 -26.27 4.38
N SER A 120 -37.36 -27.28 3.57
CA SER A 120 -36.60 -27.66 2.36
C SER A 120 -36.46 -26.52 1.35
N PRO A 121 -35.24 -26.24 0.83
CA PRO A 121 -34.98 -25.14 -0.11
C PRO A 121 -35.66 -25.28 -1.48
N ILE A 122 -36.18 -26.47 -1.79
CA ILE A 122 -36.93 -26.72 -3.03
C ILE A 122 -38.34 -26.07 -2.94
N ARG A 123 -38.82 -25.80 -1.74
CA ARG A 123 -40.12 -25.17 -1.50
C ARG A 123 -39.98 -23.65 -1.49
N HIS A 124 -41.03 -22.94 -1.92
CA HIS A 124 -41.06 -21.47 -1.95
C HIS A 124 -40.85 -20.84 -0.58
N ASP A 125 -41.45 -21.42 0.47
CA ASP A 125 -41.30 -21.00 1.87
C ASP A 125 -40.05 -21.59 2.53
N GLY A 126 -39.23 -22.37 1.81
CA GLY A 126 -38.07 -23.05 2.37
C GLY A 126 -36.93 -22.09 2.75
N GLY A 127 -36.01 -22.55 3.60
CA GLY A 127 -34.75 -21.84 3.80
C GLY A 127 -33.89 -21.88 2.54
N ARG A 128 -32.91 -20.99 2.38
CA ARG A 128 -32.07 -20.96 1.18
C ARG A 128 -30.97 -22.03 1.23
N ALA A 129 -30.73 -22.72 0.12
CA ALA A 129 -29.52 -23.55 -0.03
C ALA A 129 -28.27 -22.66 -0.07
N PHE A 130 -27.19 -23.09 0.60
CA PHE A 130 -25.96 -22.30 0.79
C PHE A 130 -26.22 -20.88 1.32
N GLY A 131 -27.16 -20.78 2.27
CA GLY A 131 -27.39 -19.57 3.05
C GLY A 131 -26.11 -19.11 3.77
N ARG A 132 -25.97 -17.81 3.94
CA ARG A 132 -24.85 -17.18 4.64
C ARG A 132 -25.31 -16.86 6.07
N ALA A 133 -24.59 -17.36 7.07
CA ALA A 133 -24.79 -16.96 8.47
C ALA A 133 -24.35 -15.49 8.70
N PRO A 134 -24.83 -14.76 9.72
CA PRO A 134 -24.26 -13.45 10.03
C PRO A 134 -22.81 -13.58 10.54
N GLY A 135 -22.01 -12.51 10.38
CA GLY A 135 -20.64 -12.46 10.89
C GLY A 135 -19.60 -13.13 9.97
N HIS A 136 -19.81 -13.10 8.65
CA HIS A 136 -18.77 -13.54 7.71
C HIS A 136 -17.57 -12.60 7.78
N ASP A 137 -16.41 -13.17 8.10
CA ASP A 137 -15.14 -12.49 7.95
C ASP A 137 -14.73 -12.48 6.47
N TYR A 138 -14.53 -11.27 5.93
CA TYR A 138 -14.03 -11.05 4.57
C TYR A 138 -12.57 -10.64 4.54
N SER A 139 -11.92 -10.52 5.70
CA SER A 139 -10.53 -10.06 5.78
C SER A 139 -9.62 -10.97 4.96
N THR A 140 -8.73 -10.35 4.20
CA THR A 140 -7.68 -11.01 3.44
C THR A 140 -6.33 -10.66 4.05
N GLU A 141 -5.30 -11.47 3.83
CA GLU A 141 -3.97 -11.21 4.36
C GLU A 141 -3.08 -10.52 3.33
N LEU A 142 -2.26 -9.57 3.80
CA LEU A 142 -1.25 -8.90 2.98
C LEU A 142 0.06 -8.78 3.77
N PRO A 143 1.23 -9.12 3.20
CA PRO A 143 2.50 -8.97 3.91
C PRO A 143 2.74 -7.50 4.29
N LYS A 144 3.14 -7.24 5.56
CA LYS A 144 3.40 -5.88 6.07
C LYS A 144 4.34 -5.08 5.16
N GLN A 145 5.34 -5.73 4.58
CA GLN A 145 6.30 -5.10 3.67
C GLN A 145 5.68 -4.63 2.35
N VAL A 146 4.71 -5.38 1.82
CA VAL A 146 3.98 -5.02 0.60
C VAL A 146 3.09 -3.82 0.89
N TYR A 147 2.39 -3.82 2.03
CA TYR A 147 1.57 -2.70 2.48
C TYR A 147 2.41 -1.42 2.72
N ALA A 148 3.55 -1.54 3.40
CA ALA A 148 4.48 -0.43 3.61
C ALA A 148 5.00 0.16 2.29
N LYS A 149 5.23 -0.70 1.29
CA LYS A 149 5.61 -0.25 -0.05
C LYS A 149 4.43 0.41 -0.78
N ALA A 150 3.20 -0.04 -0.58
CA ALA A 150 2.01 0.56 -1.15
C ALA A 150 1.81 2.00 -0.67
N ILE A 151 1.92 2.26 0.64
CA ILE A 151 1.80 3.61 1.21
C ILE A 151 2.84 4.56 0.62
N ARG A 152 4.12 4.17 0.57
CA ARG A 152 5.18 4.99 -0.02
C ARG A 152 4.96 5.23 -1.52
N THR A 153 4.48 4.22 -2.24
CA THR A 153 4.14 4.34 -3.66
C THR A 153 2.95 5.30 -3.86
N ALA A 154 1.96 5.28 -2.97
CA ALA A 154 0.81 6.17 -3.01
C ALA A 154 1.19 7.62 -2.73
N LEU A 155 2.04 7.87 -1.72
CA LEU A 155 2.60 9.19 -1.44
C LEU A 155 3.45 9.70 -2.61
N SER A 156 4.30 8.84 -3.18
CA SER A 156 5.09 9.17 -4.37
C SER A 156 4.21 9.52 -5.57
N TYR A 157 3.09 8.82 -5.76
CA TYR A 157 2.11 9.14 -6.80
C TYR A 157 1.50 10.53 -6.58
N GLN A 158 1.01 10.83 -5.36
CA GLN A 158 0.43 12.13 -5.06
C GLN A 158 1.45 13.28 -5.19
N TYR A 159 2.71 13.02 -4.83
CA TYR A 159 3.80 13.97 -5.04
C TYR A 159 4.07 14.22 -6.53
N GLN A 160 4.18 13.17 -7.35
CA GLN A 160 4.40 13.29 -8.80
C GLN A 160 3.26 14.02 -9.52
N GLN A 161 2.02 13.88 -9.04
CA GLN A 161 0.87 14.62 -9.57
C GLN A 161 0.79 16.07 -9.07
N GLY A 162 1.67 16.49 -8.15
CA GLY A 162 1.60 17.82 -7.51
C GLY A 162 0.36 18.01 -6.63
N HIS A 163 -0.21 16.91 -6.14
CA HIS A 163 -1.42 16.90 -5.30
C HIS A 163 -1.09 16.88 -3.81
N LEU A 164 0.12 16.45 -3.46
CA LEU A 164 0.65 16.45 -2.10
C LEU A 164 1.15 17.84 -1.70
N LEU A 165 0.59 18.38 -0.63
CA LEU A 165 0.98 19.64 0.00
C LEU A 165 1.47 19.35 1.43
N ILE A 166 2.71 19.72 1.73
CA ILE A 166 3.31 19.50 3.04
C ILE A 166 3.24 20.80 3.83
N VAL A 167 2.63 20.75 5.01
CA VAL A 167 2.56 21.86 5.96
C VAL A 167 3.72 21.75 6.94
N ASP A 168 4.45 22.84 7.17
CA ASP A 168 5.67 22.80 7.99
C ASP A 168 5.40 22.56 9.48
N ASP A 169 4.34 23.16 9.99
CA ASP A 169 3.97 23.06 11.40
C ASP A 169 2.64 22.32 11.56
N VAL A 170 1.62 23.06 11.98
CA VAL A 170 0.32 22.57 12.39
C VAL A 170 -0.71 23.01 11.38
N ALA A 171 -1.51 22.07 10.90
CA ALA A 171 -2.64 22.35 10.03
C ALA A 171 -3.88 22.68 10.88
N ASP A 172 -3.82 23.78 11.63
CA ASP A 172 -4.95 24.24 12.46
C ASP A 172 -5.22 25.74 12.26
N PHE A 173 -6.48 26.13 12.37
CA PHE A 173 -6.87 27.54 12.22
C PHE A 173 -6.65 28.30 13.53
N VAL A 174 -6.22 29.56 13.41
CA VAL A 174 -6.01 30.45 14.57
C VAL A 174 -7.30 30.67 15.35
N THR A 175 -8.44 30.73 14.66
CA THR A 175 -9.77 30.88 15.26
C THR A 175 -10.69 29.77 14.81
N GLY A 176 -11.52 29.27 15.74
CA GLY A 176 -12.53 28.23 15.50
C GLY A 176 -13.78 28.75 14.75
N HIS A 177 -13.60 29.60 13.75
CA HIS A 177 -14.73 30.09 12.96
C HIS A 177 -15.16 29.04 11.95
N GLU A 178 -16.44 28.65 11.98
CA GLU A 178 -17.01 27.63 11.08
C GLU A 178 -16.83 27.95 9.58
N ASN A 179 -16.69 29.24 9.23
CA ASN A 179 -16.50 29.70 7.86
C ASN A 179 -15.03 29.64 7.39
N ALA A 180 -14.06 29.47 8.29
CA ALA A 180 -12.64 29.44 7.95
C ALA A 180 -12.32 28.35 6.92
N GLY A 181 -12.91 27.17 7.06
CA GLY A 181 -12.75 26.07 6.12
C GLY A 181 -13.31 26.39 4.73
N LYS A 182 -14.46 27.09 4.65
CA LYS A 182 -15.04 27.53 3.36
C LYS A 182 -14.14 28.54 2.66
N LEU A 183 -13.64 29.53 3.42
CA LEU A 183 -12.74 30.57 2.92
C LEU A 183 -11.44 29.96 2.40
N PHE A 184 -10.80 29.11 3.20
CA PHE A 184 -9.61 28.35 2.80
C PHE A 184 -9.83 27.58 1.50
N MET A 185 -10.97 26.89 1.37
CA MET A 185 -11.27 26.12 0.16
C MET A 185 -11.49 27.03 -1.06
N SER A 186 -12.10 28.21 -0.88
CA SER A 186 -12.31 29.18 -1.95
C SER A 186 -11.01 29.84 -2.41
N GLU A 187 -10.16 30.27 -1.48
CA GLU A 187 -8.89 30.93 -1.76
C GLU A 187 -7.94 30.01 -2.54
N HIS A 188 -7.90 28.73 -2.18
CA HIS A 188 -6.99 27.75 -2.80
C HIS A 188 -7.60 26.99 -3.97
N GLY A 189 -8.79 27.38 -4.43
CA GLY A 189 -9.49 26.72 -5.55
C GLY A 189 -9.76 25.22 -5.29
N LEU A 190 -10.04 24.88 -4.04
CA LEU A 190 -10.33 23.52 -3.57
C LEU A 190 -11.84 23.23 -3.52
N VAL A 191 -12.68 24.23 -3.79
CA VAL A 191 -14.13 24.08 -3.85
C VAL A 191 -14.52 22.96 -4.83
N GLY A 192 -15.28 21.99 -4.34
CA GLY A 192 -15.74 20.83 -5.12
C GLY A 192 -14.73 19.69 -5.26
N LYS A 193 -13.48 19.88 -4.82
CA LYS A 193 -12.43 18.86 -4.85
C LYS A 193 -12.47 17.99 -3.60
N SER A 194 -11.97 16.75 -3.69
CA SER A 194 -11.74 15.91 -2.52
C SER A 194 -10.42 16.29 -1.86
N VAL A 195 -10.47 16.66 -0.58
CA VAL A 195 -9.31 17.08 0.21
C VAL A 195 -9.19 16.20 1.44
N THR A 196 -8.02 15.65 1.67
CA THR A 196 -7.73 14.90 2.90
C THR A 196 -6.63 15.61 3.68
N PHE A 197 -6.86 15.83 4.97
CA PHE A 197 -5.88 16.33 5.92
C PHE A 197 -5.32 15.16 6.72
N ILE A 198 -4.01 14.93 6.64
CA ILE A 198 -3.30 14.00 7.50
C ILE A 198 -2.63 14.80 8.62
N VAL A 199 -3.14 14.64 9.83
CA VAL A 199 -2.72 15.40 11.02
C VAL A 199 -1.91 14.54 11.99
N ASP A 200 -0.96 15.15 12.69
CA ASP A 200 -0.18 14.49 13.74
C ASP A 200 -1.05 14.13 14.95
N ASN A 201 -1.89 15.08 15.38
CA ASN A 201 -2.86 14.96 16.47
C ASN A 201 -4.20 15.56 16.05
N PHE A 202 -5.27 15.20 16.75
CA PHE A 202 -6.60 15.77 16.51
C PHE A 202 -6.61 17.29 16.74
N ARG A 203 -7.23 18.03 15.82
CA ARG A 203 -7.30 19.50 15.82
C ARG A 203 -8.76 19.95 15.86
N ASN A 204 -9.15 20.62 16.95
CA ASN A 204 -10.55 21.03 17.16
C ASN A 204 -10.98 22.09 16.14
N ASN A 205 -10.19 23.15 15.94
CA ASN A 205 -10.60 24.24 15.05
C ASN A 205 -10.65 23.78 13.58
N LEU A 206 -9.68 22.95 13.15
CA LEU A 206 -9.72 22.31 11.83
C LEU A 206 -10.96 21.43 11.67
N ASN A 207 -11.30 20.61 12.67
CA ASN A 207 -12.48 19.77 12.62
C ASN A 207 -13.76 20.61 12.53
N ASP A 208 -13.95 21.59 13.40
CA ASP A 208 -15.15 22.43 13.41
C ASP A 208 -15.32 23.22 12.10
N ALA A 209 -14.21 23.66 11.51
CA ALA A 209 -14.18 24.33 10.21
C ALA A 209 -14.48 23.41 9.01
N THR A 210 -14.24 22.10 9.14
CA THR A 210 -14.31 21.15 8.02
C THR A 210 -15.46 20.16 8.11
N VAL A 211 -16.04 19.91 9.29
CA VAL A 211 -17.16 18.97 9.52
C VAL A 211 -18.34 19.21 8.59
N LYS A 212 -18.64 20.47 8.25
CA LYS A 212 -19.75 20.83 7.35
C LYS A 212 -19.45 20.53 5.86
N GLN A 213 -18.21 20.22 5.50
CA GLN A 213 -17.76 19.99 4.14
C GLN A 213 -17.79 18.50 3.78
N ARG A 214 -18.65 18.11 2.84
CA ARG A 214 -18.85 16.69 2.46
C ARG A 214 -17.61 16.01 1.86
N ARG A 215 -16.71 16.76 1.23
CA ARG A 215 -15.55 16.23 0.46
C ARG A 215 -14.22 16.40 1.20
N VAL A 216 -14.27 16.78 2.47
CA VAL A 216 -13.10 17.00 3.30
C VAL A 216 -13.05 15.92 4.37
N GLU A 217 -11.91 15.27 4.50
CA GLU A 217 -11.70 14.18 5.44
C GLU A 217 -10.46 14.50 6.27
N ILE A 218 -10.55 14.32 7.59
CA ILE A 218 -9.40 14.46 8.50
C ILE A 218 -9.04 13.06 8.99
N VAL A 219 -7.78 12.69 8.83
CA VAL A 219 -7.25 11.39 9.22
C VAL A 219 -6.03 11.61 10.12
N SER A 220 -5.95 10.88 11.22
CA SER A 220 -4.77 10.90 12.09
C SER A 220 -3.63 10.11 11.45
N LYS A 221 -2.37 10.47 11.74
CA LYS A 221 -1.18 9.78 11.22
C LYS A 221 -1.19 8.24 11.43
N GLU A 222 -1.81 7.77 12.51
CA GLU A 222 -1.88 6.35 12.88
C GLU A 222 -2.95 5.60 12.08
N GLY A 223 -4.05 6.29 11.73
CA GLY A 223 -5.18 5.72 11.01
C GLY A 223 -5.11 5.85 9.49
N VAL A 224 -3.99 6.35 8.94
CA VAL A 224 -3.87 6.57 7.48
C VAL A 224 -3.87 5.25 6.73
N THR A 225 -4.80 5.12 5.79
CA THR A 225 -4.85 4.02 4.82
C THR A 225 -4.33 4.46 3.44
N VAL A 226 -4.01 3.49 2.58
CA VAL A 226 -3.67 3.71 1.16
C VAL A 226 -4.86 4.35 0.44
N GLN A 227 -6.09 3.95 0.73
CA GLN A 227 -7.29 4.58 0.18
C GLN A 227 -7.40 6.07 0.55
N ASP A 228 -7.11 6.44 1.80
CA ASP A 228 -7.16 7.84 2.25
C ASP A 228 -6.11 8.71 1.53
N ILE A 229 -4.98 8.11 1.14
CA ILE A 229 -3.95 8.80 0.34
C ILE A 229 -4.37 8.91 -1.12
N LEU A 230 -5.01 7.90 -1.72
CA LEU A 230 -5.32 7.85 -3.17
C LEU A 230 -6.64 8.53 -3.56
N LYS A 231 -7.66 8.49 -2.70
CA LYS A 231 -9.00 9.06 -2.91
C LYS A 231 -9.02 10.60 -3.10
N PRO A 232 -8.22 11.41 -2.38
CA PRO A 232 -8.27 12.85 -2.53
C PRO A 232 -7.57 13.36 -3.80
N GLN A 233 -8.10 14.45 -4.35
CA GLN A 233 -7.44 15.24 -5.39
C GLN A 233 -6.36 16.16 -4.82
N ARG A 234 -6.46 16.50 -3.53
CA ARG A 234 -5.45 17.27 -2.80
C ARG A 234 -5.23 16.65 -1.43
N LEU A 235 -3.99 16.28 -1.16
CA LEU A 235 -3.57 15.69 0.10
C LEU A 235 -2.73 16.70 0.86
N ILE A 236 -3.21 17.15 2.02
CA ILE A 236 -2.50 18.09 2.89
C ILE A 236 -1.99 17.28 4.08
N ILE A 237 -0.68 17.25 4.29
CA ILE A 237 -0.04 16.48 5.38
C ILE A 237 0.83 17.39 6.24
N GLU A 238 0.74 17.25 7.56
CA GLU A 238 1.68 17.89 8.48
C GLU A 238 3.08 17.27 8.36
N SER A 239 4.13 18.08 8.50
CA SER A 239 5.53 17.64 8.43
C SER A 239 5.83 16.49 9.39
N ARG A 240 5.31 16.58 10.63
CA ARG A 240 5.47 15.58 11.69
C ARG A 240 4.80 14.26 11.32
N ALA A 241 3.59 14.33 10.76
CA ALA A 241 2.88 13.14 10.28
C ALA A 241 3.63 12.49 9.11
N LEU A 242 4.18 13.26 8.18
CA LEU A 242 5.01 12.73 7.09
C LEU A 242 6.27 12.03 7.62
N MET A 243 6.95 12.62 8.62
CA MET A 243 8.12 12.00 9.26
C MET A 243 7.75 10.70 9.97
N TYR A 244 6.62 10.67 10.67
CA TYR A 244 6.11 9.46 11.30
C TYR A 244 5.84 8.34 10.28
N LEU A 245 5.13 8.63 9.19
CA LEU A 245 4.89 7.66 8.11
C LEU A 245 6.21 7.20 7.46
N ALA A 246 7.18 8.10 7.32
CA ALA A 246 8.49 7.77 6.81
C ALA A 246 9.23 6.79 7.71
N GLN A 247 9.05 6.87 9.02
CA GLN A 247 9.64 5.98 10.02
C GLN A 247 8.93 4.63 10.11
N GLU A 248 7.59 4.61 10.12
CA GLU A 248 6.81 3.37 10.23
C GLU A 248 6.97 2.49 8.98
N TYR A 249 6.98 3.11 7.79
CA TYR A 249 6.97 2.38 6.52
C TYR A 249 8.35 2.29 5.85
N GLN A 250 9.44 2.34 6.62
CA GLN A 250 10.81 2.20 6.10
C GLN A 250 11.02 0.88 5.34
N PRO A 251 11.87 0.87 4.29
CA PRO A 251 12.25 -0.39 3.64
C PRO A 251 13.07 -1.26 4.59
N VAL A 252 12.86 -2.58 4.53
CA VAL A 252 13.54 -3.57 5.37
C VAL A 252 15.07 -3.54 5.23
N SER A 253 15.58 -3.11 4.08
CA SER A 253 17.02 -2.91 3.87
C SER A 253 17.63 -1.89 4.84
N ALA A 254 16.86 -0.90 5.30
CA ALA A 254 17.30 0.06 6.31
C ALA A 254 17.32 -0.55 7.72
N LEU A 255 16.38 -1.46 8.03
CA LEU A 255 16.31 -2.14 9.33
C LEU A 255 17.41 -3.19 9.51
N ASN A 256 17.68 -3.98 8.47
CA ASN A 256 18.75 -5.00 8.50
C ASN A 256 20.17 -4.40 8.54
N ALA A 257 20.33 -3.12 8.20
CA ALA A 257 21.61 -2.42 8.36
C ALA A 257 21.88 -2.01 9.83
N ILE A 258 20.84 -1.98 10.66
CA ILE A 258 20.91 -1.61 12.09
C ILE A 258 21.12 -2.87 12.96
N SER A 259 20.64 -4.02 12.52
CA SER A 259 20.93 -5.30 13.18
C SER A 259 22.38 -5.72 12.88
N PRO A 260 23.27 -5.86 13.89
CA PRO A 260 24.58 -6.45 13.64
C PRO A 260 24.35 -7.86 13.09
N LYS A 261 24.97 -8.18 11.94
CA LYS A 261 25.05 -9.58 11.49
C LYS A 261 25.62 -10.40 12.66
N PRO A 262 25.03 -11.55 13.01
CA PRO A 262 25.66 -12.44 13.98
C PRO A 262 27.08 -12.70 13.50
N ILE A 263 28.07 -12.42 14.36
CA ILE A 263 29.46 -12.76 14.10
C ILE A 263 29.45 -14.28 13.98
N GLU A 264 29.65 -14.80 12.77
CA GLU A 264 29.91 -16.22 12.57
C GLU A 264 31.23 -16.51 13.28
N THR A 265 31.14 -16.98 14.53
CA THR A 265 32.29 -17.55 15.23
C THR A 265 32.64 -18.83 14.47
N ALA A 266 33.69 -18.74 13.64
CA ALA A 266 34.32 -19.91 13.05
C ALA A 266 34.72 -20.86 14.17
N ALA A 267 34.17 -22.07 14.14
CA ALA A 267 34.57 -23.18 14.99
C ALA A 267 35.93 -23.74 14.55
#